data_AF-A0A9E1NU21-F1
#
_entry.id   AF-A0A9E1NU21-F1
#
_cell.length_a   1.000
_cell.length_b   1.000
_cell.length_c   1.000
_cell.angle_alpha   90.00
_cell.angle_beta   90.00
_cell.angle_gamma   90.00
#
_symmetry.space_group_name_H-M   'P 1'
#
loop_
_entity.id
_entity.type
_entity.pdbx_description
1 polymer ?
#
loop_
_entity_poly.entity_id
_entity_poly.type
_entity_poly.pdbx_seq_one_letter_code
_entity_poly.pdbx_strand_id
1 'polypeptide(L)'
;EGPTVQIGAAVGSTIGQLLQLSTERMRVLVGCGAAAGIAASFNAPLAGVLFALEIILGDFTIHTFSPIIIASVIGTVTGRALEGNEVTFNVPIHELVHPAEIIFYLVLGILCGLVARLFTFIYFYTQQVFEEKLNIADLYKPAIGGLIVGMISISMPQILGNGYEAMEQALTGQIFFGLAFLLIFMKIICTSITLGSGGMGGVFAPSLFIGAMLGTAYGSGVHFFFPTLSASAETYSVVGMGAVAGAVMQAPLTNILMLFELTNDYTLILPIMATCIAASYTYQKFSKQSIYVQNLLNKGINIRHGREASIMNSIKVLDVMSTDITTIAQETPFRKILETISYSKNFYFPVLDKEGDMTGILSFSDIREVIFEEQLGDLLVAGELANNNVVSLTPQQNLNEAMEIFSQLDVDQLPVVRSEDKLKVIGILSRSEMMASYNRAILVSGFER
;
A
#
# COMPACT_ATOMS: atom_id res chain seq x y z
N GLU A 1 -19.79 -3.37 5.14
CA GLU A 1 -18.85 -3.19 4.01
C GLU A 1 -17.45 -3.70 4.34
N GLY A 2 -16.68 -3.04 5.23
CA GLY A 2 -15.36 -3.53 5.66
C GLY A 2 -15.36 -4.99 6.13
N PRO A 3 -16.29 -5.40 7.02
CA PRO A 3 -16.45 -6.81 7.38
C PRO A 3 -16.82 -7.73 6.21
N THR A 4 -17.63 -7.26 5.26
CA THR A 4 -18.03 -8.05 4.07
C THR A 4 -16.83 -8.34 3.18
N VAL A 5 -15.95 -7.35 2.98
CA VAL A 5 -14.66 -7.52 2.29
C VAL A 5 -13.82 -8.58 2.99
N GLN A 6 -13.71 -8.52 4.32
CA GLN A 6 -12.93 -9.47 5.10
C GLN A 6 -13.49 -10.89 5.01
N ILE A 7 -14.81 -11.06 5.08
CA ILE A 7 -15.46 -12.37 4.94
C ILE A 7 -15.18 -12.93 3.54
N GLY A 8 -15.40 -12.13 2.48
CA GLY A 8 -15.11 -12.55 1.11
C GLY A 8 -13.64 -12.93 0.92
N ALA A 9 -12.73 -12.08 1.36
CA ALA A 9 -11.29 -12.33 1.36
C ALA A 9 -10.89 -13.60 2.11
N ALA A 10 -11.51 -13.86 3.28
CA ALA A 10 -11.26 -15.06 4.07
C ALA A 10 -11.72 -16.34 3.36
N VAL A 11 -12.86 -16.30 2.66
CA VAL A 11 -13.31 -17.42 1.81
C VAL A 11 -12.29 -17.67 0.70
N GLY A 12 -11.85 -16.62 0.00
CA GLY A 12 -10.82 -16.71 -1.04
C GLY A 12 -9.50 -17.30 -0.51
N SER A 13 -9.04 -16.84 0.65
CA SER A 13 -7.83 -17.37 1.31
C SER A 13 -8.00 -18.84 1.69
N THR A 14 -9.14 -19.22 2.26
CA THR A 14 -9.43 -20.60 2.68
C THR A 14 -9.40 -21.56 1.50
N ILE A 15 -10.01 -21.18 0.36
CA ILE A 15 -9.96 -21.97 -0.86
C ILE A 15 -8.51 -22.09 -1.37
N GLY A 16 -7.75 -21.00 -1.36
CA GLY A 16 -6.35 -21.01 -1.77
C GLY A 16 -5.47 -21.91 -0.91
N GLN A 17 -5.70 -21.93 0.40
CA GLN A 17 -5.00 -22.80 1.35
C GLN A 17 -5.40 -24.28 1.16
N LEU A 18 -6.68 -24.56 0.98
CA LEU A 18 -7.19 -25.92 0.73
C LEU A 18 -6.58 -26.53 -0.54
N LEU A 19 -6.42 -25.71 -1.59
CA LEU A 19 -5.82 -26.09 -2.86
C LEU A 19 -4.28 -25.99 -2.89
N GLN A 20 -3.64 -25.62 -1.76
CA GLN A 20 -2.19 -25.47 -1.62
C GLN A 20 -1.56 -24.59 -2.72
N LEU A 21 -2.23 -23.49 -3.06
CA LEU A 21 -1.76 -22.60 -4.14
C LEU A 21 -0.57 -21.74 -3.71
N SER A 22 0.19 -21.27 -4.71
CA SER A 22 1.26 -20.31 -4.49
C SER A 22 0.75 -19.00 -3.89
N THR A 23 1.63 -18.27 -3.20
CA THR A 23 1.32 -16.97 -2.57
C THR A 23 0.72 -15.96 -3.55
N GLU A 24 1.19 -15.96 -4.80
CA GLU A 24 0.65 -15.09 -5.85
C GLU A 24 -0.82 -15.42 -6.16
N ARG A 25 -1.13 -16.69 -6.42
CA ARG A 25 -2.51 -17.14 -6.69
C ARG A 25 -3.42 -16.95 -5.48
N MET A 26 -2.89 -17.13 -4.27
CA MET A 26 -3.62 -16.87 -3.03
C MET A 26 -4.02 -15.40 -2.91
N ARG A 27 -3.12 -14.46 -3.22
CA ARG A 27 -3.47 -13.02 -3.27
C ARG A 27 -4.59 -12.75 -4.26
N VAL A 28 -4.54 -13.35 -5.45
CA VAL A 28 -5.62 -13.21 -6.45
C VAL A 28 -6.96 -13.72 -5.90
N LEU A 29 -6.99 -14.90 -5.27
CA LEU A 29 -8.23 -15.42 -4.67
C LEU A 29 -8.78 -14.55 -3.54
N VAL A 30 -7.89 -13.98 -2.72
CA VAL A 30 -8.28 -12.98 -1.71
C VAL A 30 -8.92 -11.76 -2.37
N GLY A 31 -8.33 -11.26 -3.47
CA GLY A 31 -8.90 -10.19 -4.29
C GLY A 31 -10.25 -10.56 -4.90
N CYS A 32 -10.41 -11.77 -5.43
CA CYS A 32 -11.68 -12.27 -5.96
C CYS A 32 -12.78 -12.26 -4.90
N GLY A 33 -12.47 -12.75 -3.70
CA GLY A 33 -13.40 -12.76 -2.57
C GLY A 33 -13.80 -11.35 -2.12
N ALA A 34 -12.82 -10.44 -2.02
CA ALA A 34 -13.07 -9.03 -1.72
C ALA A 34 -13.97 -8.36 -2.78
N ALA A 35 -13.66 -8.55 -4.06
CA ALA A 35 -14.43 -8.00 -5.17
C ALA A 35 -15.87 -8.52 -5.18
N ALA A 36 -16.06 -9.85 -5.05
CA ALA A 36 -17.38 -10.45 -4.97
C ALA A 36 -18.20 -9.92 -3.79
N GLY A 37 -17.57 -9.74 -2.62
CA GLY A 37 -18.22 -9.20 -1.42
C GLY A 37 -18.67 -7.74 -1.59
N ILE A 38 -17.82 -6.88 -2.17
CA ILE A 38 -18.19 -5.49 -2.50
C ILE A 38 -19.31 -5.47 -3.53
N ALA A 39 -19.13 -6.20 -4.63
CA ALA A 39 -20.07 -6.22 -5.74
C ALA A 39 -21.46 -6.69 -5.31
N ALA A 40 -21.53 -7.73 -4.47
CA ALA A 40 -22.79 -8.20 -3.89
C ALA A 40 -23.41 -7.18 -2.92
N SER A 41 -22.60 -6.49 -2.11
CA SER A 41 -23.12 -5.54 -1.09
C SER A 41 -23.69 -4.25 -1.67
N PHE A 42 -23.19 -3.82 -2.83
CA PHE A 42 -23.53 -2.51 -3.40
C PHE A 42 -24.21 -2.60 -4.76
N ASN A 43 -24.44 -3.82 -5.25
CA ASN A 43 -24.89 -4.02 -6.63
C ASN A 43 -23.94 -3.35 -7.67
N ALA A 44 -22.64 -3.29 -7.35
CA ALA A 44 -21.63 -2.49 -8.06
C ALA A 44 -20.43 -3.36 -8.51
N PRO A 45 -20.58 -4.14 -9.59
CA PRO A 45 -19.54 -5.05 -10.06
C PRO A 45 -18.23 -4.38 -10.46
N LEU A 46 -18.28 -3.26 -11.18
CA LEU A 46 -17.07 -2.61 -11.68
C LEU A 46 -16.28 -1.98 -10.53
N ALA A 47 -17.00 -1.35 -9.60
CA ALA A 47 -16.43 -0.80 -8.38
C ALA A 47 -15.80 -1.89 -7.50
N GLY A 48 -16.44 -3.06 -7.40
CA GLY A 48 -15.86 -4.22 -6.70
C GLY A 48 -14.54 -4.69 -7.29
N VAL A 49 -14.42 -4.72 -8.61
CA VAL A 49 -13.17 -5.07 -9.31
C VAL A 49 -12.09 -4.04 -9.00
N LEU A 50 -12.39 -2.75 -9.18
CA LEU A 50 -11.40 -1.70 -8.92
C LEU A 50 -11.03 -1.63 -7.45
N PHE A 51 -11.96 -1.86 -6.52
CA PHE A 51 -11.65 -1.93 -5.10
C PHE A 51 -10.60 -2.99 -4.80
N ALA A 52 -10.75 -4.20 -5.37
CA ALA A 52 -9.78 -5.27 -5.18
C ALA A 52 -8.40 -4.93 -5.78
N LEU A 53 -8.37 -4.32 -6.96
CA LEU A 53 -7.12 -3.99 -7.64
C LEU A 53 -6.40 -2.78 -7.02
N GLU A 54 -7.13 -1.70 -6.74
CA GLU A 54 -6.60 -0.42 -6.28
C GLU A 54 -6.29 -0.42 -4.77
N ILE A 55 -7.15 -1.03 -3.94
CA ILE A 55 -7.02 -1.00 -2.47
C ILE A 55 -6.38 -2.28 -1.91
N ILE A 56 -6.77 -3.46 -2.38
CA ILE A 56 -6.35 -4.73 -1.77
C ILE A 56 -5.03 -5.24 -2.36
N LEU A 57 -4.91 -5.28 -3.69
CA LEU A 57 -3.75 -5.86 -4.38
C LEU A 57 -2.67 -4.82 -4.71
N GLY A 58 -3.08 -3.62 -5.14
CA GLY A 58 -2.16 -2.59 -5.65
C GLY A 58 -1.46 -3.01 -6.94
N ASP A 59 -2.10 -3.85 -7.76
CA ASP A 59 -1.58 -4.43 -9.00
C ASP A 59 -2.70 -4.48 -10.06
N PHE A 60 -2.37 -4.12 -11.30
CA PHE A 60 -3.28 -4.00 -12.45
C PHE A 60 -2.93 -4.97 -13.60
N THR A 61 -2.20 -6.05 -13.32
CA THR A 61 -1.86 -7.06 -14.33
C THR A 61 -3.08 -7.83 -14.86
N ILE A 62 -3.07 -8.19 -16.15
CA ILE A 62 -4.17 -8.92 -16.83
C ILE A 62 -4.49 -10.26 -16.14
N HIS A 63 -3.46 -10.93 -15.62
CA HIS A 63 -3.59 -12.21 -14.93
C HIS A 63 -4.40 -12.13 -13.62
N THR A 64 -4.38 -10.98 -12.95
CA THR A 64 -5.19 -10.73 -11.75
C THR A 64 -6.57 -10.18 -12.10
N PHE A 65 -6.65 -9.38 -13.17
CA PHE A 65 -7.87 -8.69 -13.61
C PHE A 65 -9.02 -9.64 -13.97
N SER A 66 -8.75 -10.63 -14.82
CA SER A 66 -9.79 -11.54 -15.37
C SER A 66 -10.53 -12.36 -14.31
N PRO A 67 -9.86 -13.08 -13.38
CA PRO A 67 -10.56 -13.86 -12.36
C PRO A 67 -11.34 -12.97 -11.37
N ILE A 68 -10.86 -11.76 -11.09
CA ILE A 68 -11.54 -10.80 -10.21
C ILE A 68 -12.85 -10.32 -10.83
N ILE A 69 -12.86 -10.05 -12.14
CA ILE A 69 -14.11 -9.71 -12.86
C ILE A 69 -15.13 -10.84 -12.73
N ILE A 70 -14.72 -12.08 -13.02
CA ILE A 70 -15.63 -13.22 -12.96
C ILE A 70 -16.23 -13.36 -11.56
N ALA A 71 -15.40 -13.25 -10.51
CA ALA A 71 -15.86 -13.31 -9.14
C ALA A 71 -16.83 -12.15 -8.81
N SER A 72 -16.53 -10.93 -9.26
CA SER A 72 -17.40 -9.77 -9.09
C SER A 72 -18.77 -9.92 -9.76
N VAL A 73 -18.78 -10.45 -11.00
CA VAL A 73 -20.01 -10.76 -11.74
C VAL A 73 -20.84 -11.81 -11.00
N ILE A 74 -20.22 -12.91 -10.56
CA ILE A 74 -20.91 -13.96 -9.80
C ILE A 74 -21.45 -13.41 -8.48
N GLY A 75 -20.67 -12.60 -7.76
CA GLY A 75 -21.09 -11.94 -6.53
C GLY A 75 -22.32 -11.05 -6.75
N THR A 76 -22.29 -10.22 -7.80
CA THR A 76 -23.41 -9.34 -8.17
C THR A 76 -24.66 -10.13 -8.54
N VAL A 77 -24.53 -11.15 -9.41
CA VAL A 77 -25.67 -12.00 -9.81
C VAL A 77 -26.28 -12.69 -8.60
N THR A 78 -25.45 -13.17 -7.68
CA THR A 78 -25.91 -13.80 -6.44
C THR A 78 -26.62 -12.79 -5.54
N GLY A 79 -26.04 -11.60 -5.34
CA GLY A 79 -26.66 -10.51 -4.58
C GLY A 79 -28.02 -10.13 -5.16
N ARG A 80 -28.10 -9.91 -6.48
CA ARG A 80 -29.35 -9.60 -7.19
C ARG A 80 -30.41 -10.69 -7.07
N ALA A 81 -30.00 -11.95 -7.08
CA ALA A 81 -30.93 -13.07 -6.92
C ALA A 81 -31.53 -13.14 -5.51
N LEU A 82 -30.81 -12.65 -4.49
CA LEU A 82 -31.26 -12.67 -3.09
C LEU A 82 -32.01 -11.40 -2.68
N GLU A 83 -31.51 -10.22 -3.08
CA GLU A 83 -32.01 -8.92 -2.60
C GLU A 83 -32.77 -8.13 -3.67
N GLY A 84 -32.76 -8.59 -4.93
CA GLY A 84 -33.34 -7.87 -6.07
C GLY A 84 -32.32 -6.98 -6.79
N ASN A 85 -32.74 -6.38 -7.90
CA ASN A 85 -31.88 -5.54 -8.75
C ASN A 85 -32.31 -4.07 -8.71
N GLU A 86 -32.19 -3.45 -7.55
CA GLU A 86 -32.44 -2.03 -7.35
C GLU A 86 -31.12 -1.26 -7.19
N VAL A 87 -31.13 0.01 -7.59
CA VAL A 87 -30.02 0.93 -7.31
C VAL A 87 -30.10 1.39 -5.86
N THR A 88 -28.96 1.63 -5.23
CA THR A 88 -28.91 2.01 -3.81
C THR A 88 -29.48 3.41 -3.57
N PHE A 89 -29.28 4.34 -4.50
CA PHE A 89 -29.81 5.70 -4.40
C PHE A 89 -30.65 6.02 -5.64
N ASN A 90 -31.91 6.36 -5.43
CA ASN A 90 -32.77 6.85 -6.49
C ASN A 90 -32.60 8.37 -6.61
N VAL A 91 -31.65 8.77 -7.45
CA VAL A 91 -31.22 10.15 -7.60
C VAL A 91 -31.91 10.73 -8.85
N PRO A 92 -32.51 11.94 -8.81
CA PRO A 92 -33.02 12.57 -10.02
C PRO A 92 -31.88 12.75 -11.03
N ILE A 93 -32.20 12.72 -12.33
CA ILE A 93 -31.19 12.89 -13.39
C ILE A 93 -30.62 14.29 -13.26
N HIS A 94 -29.30 14.39 -13.15
CA HIS A 94 -28.60 15.67 -13.06
C HIS A 94 -27.94 15.96 -14.41
N GLU A 95 -27.88 17.23 -14.81
CA GLU A 95 -27.11 17.63 -15.99
C GLU A 95 -26.13 18.73 -15.59
N LEU A 96 -24.96 18.70 -16.22
CA LEU A 96 -24.01 19.82 -16.17
C LEU A 96 -24.68 21.05 -16.77
N VAL A 97 -24.86 22.09 -15.96
CA VAL A 97 -25.56 23.31 -16.40
C VAL A 97 -24.66 24.14 -17.32
N HIS A 98 -23.36 24.21 -17.00
CA HIS A 98 -22.40 24.99 -17.77
C HIS A 98 -20.97 24.43 -17.63
N PRO A 99 -20.11 24.42 -18.67
CA PRO A 99 -18.74 23.90 -18.56
C PRO A 99 -17.87 24.57 -17.48
N ALA A 100 -18.12 25.84 -17.19
CA ALA A 100 -17.43 26.58 -16.12
C ALA A 100 -17.73 26.03 -14.71
N GLU A 101 -18.78 25.23 -14.56
CA GLU A 101 -19.16 24.59 -13.30
C GLU A 101 -18.05 23.65 -12.76
N ILE A 102 -17.19 23.12 -13.65
CA ILE A 102 -16.01 22.33 -13.28
C ILE A 102 -15.13 23.08 -12.26
N ILE A 103 -15.06 24.42 -12.32
CA ILE A 103 -14.29 25.21 -11.35
C ILE A 103 -14.88 25.06 -9.94
N PHE A 104 -16.21 25.06 -9.80
CA PHE A 104 -16.86 24.86 -8.52
C PHE A 104 -16.66 23.44 -7.99
N TYR A 105 -16.64 22.44 -8.87
CA TYR A 105 -16.30 21.06 -8.51
C TYR A 105 -14.84 20.89 -8.07
N LEU A 106 -13.89 21.58 -8.71
CA LEU A 106 -12.49 21.58 -8.26
C LEU A 106 -12.33 22.19 -6.87
N VAL A 107 -13.04 23.29 -6.60
CA VAL A 107 -13.07 23.90 -5.25
C VAL A 107 -13.70 22.95 -4.24
N LEU A 108 -14.82 22.30 -4.59
CA LEU A 108 -15.41 21.24 -3.75
C LEU A 108 -14.38 20.14 -3.48
N GLY A 109 -13.63 19.70 -4.48
CA GLY A 109 -12.58 18.67 -4.32
C GLY A 109 -11.53 19.08 -3.29
N ILE A 110 -11.06 20.32 -3.34
CA ILE A 110 -10.12 20.84 -2.32
C ILE A 110 -10.75 20.75 -0.92
N LEU A 111 -12.01 21.18 -0.76
CA LEU A 111 -12.73 21.09 0.52
C LEU A 111 -12.91 19.63 0.98
N CYS A 112 -13.29 18.73 0.08
CA CYS A 112 -13.41 17.29 0.34
C CYS A 112 -12.08 16.70 0.83
N GLY A 113 -10.95 17.09 0.24
CA GLY A 113 -9.63 16.64 0.68
C GLY A 113 -9.26 17.14 2.08
N LEU A 114 -9.62 18.39 2.42
CA LEU A 114 -9.43 18.94 3.77
C LEU A 114 -10.32 18.26 4.81
N VAL A 115 -11.60 18.02 4.49
CA VAL A 115 -12.53 17.31 5.37
C VAL A 115 -12.14 15.84 5.53
N ALA A 116 -11.67 15.19 4.48
CA ALA A 116 -11.08 13.85 4.56
C ALA A 116 -9.88 13.84 5.52
N ARG A 117 -8.99 14.85 5.46
CA ARG A 117 -7.86 14.97 6.38
C ARG A 117 -8.30 15.25 7.82
N LEU A 118 -9.37 16.00 8.02
CA LEU A 118 -9.97 16.22 9.34
C LEU A 118 -10.54 14.90 9.90
N PHE A 119 -11.26 14.14 9.06
CA PHE A 119 -11.83 12.86 9.45
C PHE A 119 -10.74 11.86 9.87
N THR A 120 -9.72 11.66 9.04
CA THR A 120 -8.64 10.70 9.36
C THR A 120 -7.84 11.12 10.58
N PHE A 121 -7.65 12.43 10.80
CA PHE A 121 -7.03 12.94 12.02
C PHE A 121 -7.78 12.56 13.28
N ILE A 122 -9.07 12.89 13.32
CA ILE A 122 -9.92 12.68 14.49
C ILE A 122 -10.06 11.18 14.74
N TYR A 123 -10.16 10.38 13.67
CA TYR A 123 -10.16 8.92 13.76
C TYR A 123 -8.91 8.39 14.48
N PHE A 124 -7.71 8.70 13.98
CA PHE A 124 -6.47 8.19 14.59
C PHE A 124 -6.22 8.77 15.98
N TYR A 125 -6.55 10.05 16.20
CA TYR A 125 -6.45 10.67 17.52
C TYR A 125 -7.37 9.99 18.52
N THR A 126 -8.62 9.69 18.14
CA THR A 126 -9.58 9.01 19.02
C THR A 126 -9.13 7.60 19.34
N GLN A 127 -8.62 6.87 18.33
CA GLN A 127 -8.03 5.55 18.54
C GLN A 127 -6.88 5.61 19.56
N GLN A 128 -5.96 6.56 19.42
CA GLN A 128 -4.86 6.77 20.37
C GLN A 128 -5.37 7.08 21.78
N VAL A 129 -6.42 7.90 21.92
CA VAL A 129 -7.00 8.22 23.25
C VAL A 129 -7.57 6.96 23.93
N PHE A 130 -8.31 6.12 23.20
CA PHE A 130 -8.86 4.87 23.74
C PHE A 130 -7.81 3.79 24.00
N GLU A 131 -6.74 3.76 23.22
CA GLU A 131 -5.65 2.79 23.38
C GLU A 131 -4.67 3.19 24.49
N GLU A 132 -4.22 4.45 24.52
CA GLU A 132 -3.11 4.89 25.39
C GLU A 132 -3.53 5.65 26.64
N LYS A 133 -4.62 6.43 26.58
CA LYS A 133 -4.99 7.35 27.69
C LYS A 133 -6.04 6.78 28.63
N LEU A 134 -6.85 5.84 28.16
CA LEU A 134 -7.93 5.23 28.94
C LEU A 134 -7.47 3.90 29.56
N ASN A 135 -7.09 3.95 30.84
CA ASN A 135 -6.72 2.78 31.65
C ASN A 135 -7.96 1.98 32.10
N ILE A 136 -8.73 1.46 31.14
CA ILE A 136 -9.87 0.58 31.36
C ILE A 136 -9.69 -0.71 30.56
N ALA A 137 -10.28 -1.81 31.03
CA ALA A 137 -10.20 -3.08 30.31
C ALA A 137 -10.84 -2.95 28.92
N ASP A 138 -10.23 -3.60 27.92
CA ASP A 138 -10.61 -3.45 26.52
C ASP A 138 -12.09 -3.79 26.24
N LEU A 139 -12.68 -4.68 27.04
CA LEU A 139 -14.09 -5.05 26.94
C LEU A 139 -15.05 -3.87 27.21
N TYR A 140 -14.67 -2.90 28.05
CA TYR A 140 -15.53 -1.77 28.41
C TYR A 140 -15.40 -0.59 27.45
N LYS A 141 -14.32 -0.51 26.66
CA LYS A 141 -14.09 0.59 25.73
C LYS A 141 -15.24 0.73 24.71
N PRO A 142 -15.69 -0.35 24.02
CA PRO A 142 -16.81 -0.26 23.08
C PRO A 142 -18.13 0.14 23.75
N ALA A 143 -18.35 -0.28 25.00
CA ALA A 143 -19.56 0.09 25.74
C ALA A 143 -19.63 1.60 26.03
N ILE A 144 -18.49 2.22 26.38
CA ILE A 144 -18.40 3.67 26.57
C ILE A 144 -18.57 4.40 25.24
N GLY A 145 -17.91 3.92 24.18
CA GLY A 145 -18.07 4.49 22.84
C GLY A 145 -19.53 4.46 22.38
N GLY A 146 -20.20 3.32 22.54
CA GLY A 146 -21.61 3.13 22.24
C GLY A 146 -22.53 4.03 23.08
N LEU A 147 -22.23 4.23 24.37
CA LEU A 147 -22.99 5.14 25.23
C LEU A 147 -22.86 6.60 24.78
N ILE A 148 -21.64 7.05 24.43
CA ILE A 148 -21.41 8.42 23.94
C ILE A 148 -22.14 8.64 22.61
N VAL A 149 -21.99 7.72 21.66
CA VAL A 149 -22.66 7.80 20.35
C VAL A 149 -24.17 7.75 20.54
N GLY A 150 -24.68 6.86 21.39
CA GLY A 150 -26.10 6.77 21.73
C GLY A 150 -26.67 8.07 22.27
N MET A 151 -25.97 8.75 23.18
CA MET A 151 -26.39 10.06 23.69
C MET A 151 -26.44 11.14 22.59
N ILE A 152 -25.45 11.17 21.70
CA ILE A 152 -25.44 12.11 20.57
C ILE A 152 -26.61 11.82 19.61
N SER A 153 -26.87 10.54 19.35
CA SER A 153 -27.91 10.09 18.43
C SER A 153 -29.34 10.37 18.91
N ILE A 154 -29.58 10.57 20.21
CA ILE A 154 -30.90 11.01 20.72
C ILE A 154 -31.26 12.39 20.15
N SER A 155 -30.29 13.30 20.09
CA SER A 155 -30.48 14.65 19.55
C SER A 155 -30.42 14.68 18.02
N MET A 156 -29.64 13.78 17.42
CA MET A 156 -29.35 13.76 15.98
C MET A 156 -29.45 12.34 15.42
N PRO A 157 -30.66 11.83 15.17
CA PRO A 157 -30.88 10.46 14.73
C PRO A 157 -30.28 10.17 13.34
N GLN A 158 -30.09 11.19 12.50
CA GLN A 158 -29.53 11.08 11.15
C GLN A 158 -28.10 10.48 11.12
N ILE A 159 -27.40 10.48 12.24
CA ILE A 159 -26.02 9.98 12.34
C ILE A 159 -25.98 8.46 12.55
N LEU A 160 -27.10 7.85 12.96
CA LEU A 160 -27.18 6.42 13.27
C LEU A 160 -26.90 5.53 12.05
N GLY A 161 -26.29 4.38 12.34
CA GLY A 161 -26.01 3.34 11.34
C GLY A 161 -25.15 3.83 10.17
N ASN A 162 -25.42 3.27 8.98
CA ASN A 162 -24.70 3.59 7.75
C ASN A 162 -25.03 4.99 7.23
N GLY A 163 -26.18 5.55 7.64
CA GLY A 163 -26.63 6.90 7.24
C GLY A 163 -27.19 6.99 5.81
N TYR A 164 -27.61 5.87 5.20
CA TYR A 164 -28.19 5.85 3.85
C TYR A 164 -29.45 6.69 3.74
N GLU A 165 -30.36 6.63 4.72
CA GLU A 165 -31.57 7.46 4.71
C GLU A 165 -31.24 8.96 4.67
N ALA A 166 -30.26 9.41 5.46
CA ALA A 166 -29.83 10.80 5.47
C ALA A 166 -29.07 11.18 4.19
N MET A 167 -28.28 10.26 3.61
CA MET A 167 -27.68 10.47 2.29
C MET A 167 -28.76 10.62 1.22
N GLU A 168 -29.78 9.77 1.20
CA GLU A 168 -30.92 9.86 0.28
C GLU A 168 -31.69 11.17 0.45
N GLN A 169 -31.93 11.60 1.69
CA GLN A 169 -32.53 12.92 1.98
C GLN A 169 -31.67 14.08 1.45
N ALA A 170 -30.34 14.01 1.55
CA ALA A 170 -29.45 15.01 0.96
C ALA A 170 -29.45 14.99 -0.57
N LEU A 171 -29.53 13.81 -1.17
CA LEU A 171 -29.59 13.58 -2.62
C LEU A 171 -30.94 13.96 -3.25
N THR A 172 -31.98 14.08 -2.43
CA THR A 172 -33.33 14.48 -2.86
C THR A 172 -33.72 15.89 -2.38
N GLY A 173 -32.76 16.67 -1.88
CA GLY A 173 -32.97 18.07 -1.50
C GLY A 173 -33.73 18.30 -0.19
N GLN A 174 -33.91 17.25 0.63
CA GLN A 174 -34.69 17.31 1.88
C GLN A 174 -33.88 17.79 3.09
N ILE A 175 -32.55 17.87 2.97
CA ILE A 175 -31.67 18.34 4.05
C ILE A 175 -31.30 19.81 3.85
N PHE A 176 -31.64 20.61 4.87
CA PHE A 176 -31.22 22.01 4.94
C PHE A 176 -29.70 22.15 5.11
N PHE A 177 -29.08 23.12 4.42
CA PHE A 177 -27.62 23.30 4.39
C PHE A 177 -26.98 23.42 5.79
N GLY A 178 -27.65 24.08 6.74
CA GLY A 178 -27.13 24.24 8.11
C GLY A 178 -27.09 22.92 8.88
N LEU A 179 -28.09 22.06 8.65
CA LEU A 179 -28.10 20.70 9.21
C LEU A 179 -27.02 19.85 8.55
N ALA A 180 -26.89 19.89 7.22
CA ALA A 180 -25.84 19.18 6.50
C ALA A 180 -24.45 19.56 7.03
N PHE A 181 -24.17 20.86 7.18
CA PHE A 181 -22.90 21.35 7.71
C PHE A 181 -22.61 20.81 9.12
N LEU A 182 -23.61 20.80 10.01
CA LEU A 182 -23.47 20.24 11.36
C LEU A 182 -23.21 18.72 11.34
N LEU A 183 -23.91 18.00 10.46
CA LEU A 183 -23.81 16.54 10.35
C LEU A 183 -22.42 16.07 9.90
N ILE A 184 -21.65 16.89 9.16
CA ILE A 184 -20.25 16.60 8.82
C ILE A 184 -19.43 16.32 10.08
N PHE A 185 -19.43 17.27 11.02
CA PHE A 185 -18.62 17.17 12.23
C PHE A 185 -19.13 16.06 13.15
N MET A 186 -20.45 15.94 13.28
CA MET A 186 -21.04 14.96 14.16
C MET A 186 -20.82 13.52 13.66
N LYS A 187 -20.89 13.27 12.34
CA LYS A 187 -20.56 11.96 11.79
C LYS A 187 -19.08 11.63 11.95
N ILE A 188 -18.18 12.60 11.77
CA ILE A 188 -16.74 12.42 12.02
C ILE A 188 -16.50 12.00 13.47
N ILE A 189 -17.07 12.72 14.43
CA ILE A 189 -16.92 12.42 15.86
C ILE A 189 -17.51 11.03 16.19
N CYS A 190 -18.75 10.76 15.80
CA CYS A 190 -19.42 9.50 16.15
C CYS A 190 -18.74 8.29 15.51
N THR A 191 -18.29 8.40 14.26
CA THR A 191 -17.57 7.31 13.58
C THR A 191 -16.22 7.06 14.24
N SER A 192 -15.49 8.14 14.58
CA SER A 192 -14.18 8.05 15.24
C SER A 192 -14.29 7.43 16.64
N ILE A 193 -15.34 7.78 17.40
CA ILE A 193 -15.61 7.18 18.71
C ILE A 193 -16.03 5.71 18.56
N THR A 194 -16.95 5.40 17.64
CA THR A 194 -17.39 4.02 17.39
C THR A 194 -16.20 3.11 17.08
N LEU A 195 -15.37 3.48 16.10
CA LEU A 195 -14.25 2.64 15.68
C LEU A 195 -13.06 2.72 16.65
N GLY A 196 -12.72 3.91 17.14
CA GLY A 196 -11.60 4.12 18.07
C GLY A 196 -11.81 3.46 19.43
N SER A 197 -13.05 3.29 19.87
CA SER A 197 -13.38 2.56 21.10
C SER A 197 -13.34 1.03 20.96
N GLY A 198 -13.10 0.49 19.76
CA GLY A 198 -13.06 -0.94 19.47
C GLY A 198 -14.36 -1.51 18.86
N GLY A 199 -15.29 -0.67 18.43
CA GLY A 199 -16.46 -1.10 17.67
C GLY A 199 -16.09 -1.67 16.29
N MET A 200 -16.84 -2.67 15.83
CA MET A 200 -16.65 -3.23 14.49
C MET A 200 -17.34 -2.37 13.43
N GLY A 201 -16.63 -2.02 12.37
CA GLY A 201 -17.19 -1.24 11.26
C GLY A 201 -16.17 -0.94 10.17
N GLY A 202 -16.58 -0.09 9.23
CA GLY A 202 -15.73 0.41 8.15
C GLY A 202 -15.85 1.92 8.03
N VAL A 203 -14.95 2.51 7.25
CA VAL A 203 -14.89 3.97 7.03
C VAL A 203 -15.54 4.41 5.72
N PHE A 204 -15.93 3.47 4.85
CA PHE A 204 -16.47 3.77 3.52
C PHE A 204 -17.83 4.49 3.59
N ALA A 205 -18.89 3.87 4.11
CA ALA A 205 -20.19 4.55 4.27
C ALA A 205 -20.11 5.89 5.04
N PRO A 206 -19.37 6.01 6.17
CA PRO A 206 -19.14 7.30 6.82
C PRO A 206 -18.48 8.33 5.90
N SER A 207 -17.51 7.95 5.07
CA SER A 207 -16.90 8.87 4.10
C SER A 207 -17.88 9.33 3.03
N LEU A 208 -18.73 8.43 2.49
CA LEU A 208 -19.80 8.82 1.58
C LEU A 208 -20.75 9.81 2.25
N PHE A 209 -21.19 9.51 3.48
CA PHE A 209 -22.08 10.39 4.25
C PHE A 209 -21.48 11.79 4.44
N ILE A 210 -20.24 11.86 4.90
CA ILE A 210 -19.54 13.13 5.14
C ILE A 210 -19.43 13.92 3.83
N GLY A 211 -19.13 13.23 2.73
CA GLY A 211 -19.09 13.80 1.39
C GLY A 211 -20.44 14.33 0.91
N ALA A 212 -21.53 13.57 1.08
CA ALA A 212 -22.88 14.01 0.76
C ALA A 212 -23.23 15.31 1.49
N MET A 213 -23.04 15.31 2.82
CA MET A 213 -23.36 16.49 3.64
C MET A 213 -22.53 17.71 3.28
N LEU A 214 -21.23 17.52 2.99
CA LEU A 214 -20.36 18.60 2.52
C LEU A 214 -20.82 19.12 1.15
N GLY A 215 -21.14 18.23 0.23
CA GLY A 215 -21.65 18.55 -1.10
C GLY A 215 -22.97 19.32 -1.03
N THR A 216 -23.92 18.90 -0.21
CA THR A 216 -25.18 19.62 0.04
C THR A 216 -24.95 21.00 0.62
N ALA A 217 -24.12 21.12 1.66
CA ALA A 217 -23.85 22.41 2.31
C ALA A 217 -23.14 23.40 1.36
N TYR A 218 -22.13 22.92 0.63
CA TYR A 218 -21.39 23.70 -0.34
C TYR A 218 -22.26 24.06 -1.55
N GLY A 219 -22.91 23.07 -2.17
CA GLY A 219 -23.76 23.22 -3.34
C GLY A 219 -24.93 24.16 -3.11
N SER A 220 -25.55 24.12 -1.92
CA SER A 220 -26.59 25.09 -1.54
C SER A 220 -26.06 26.52 -1.56
N GLY A 221 -24.84 26.73 -1.05
CA GLY A 221 -24.18 28.04 -1.08
C GLY A 221 -23.84 28.50 -2.50
N VAL A 222 -23.23 27.62 -3.31
CA VAL A 222 -22.90 27.94 -4.70
C VAL A 222 -24.16 28.26 -5.51
N HIS A 223 -25.21 27.44 -5.37
CA HIS A 223 -26.47 27.64 -6.07
C HIS A 223 -27.17 28.94 -5.65
N PHE A 224 -27.08 29.32 -4.39
CA PHE A 224 -27.60 30.61 -3.91
C PHE A 224 -26.89 31.81 -4.56
N PHE A 225 -25.56 31.77 -4.72
CA PHE A 225 -24.80 32.88 -5.30
C PHE A 225 -24.74 32.86 -6.85
N PHE A 226 -24.77 31.68 -7.46
CA PHE A 226 -24.59 31.47 -8.90
C PHE A 226 -25.65 30.53 -9.50
N PRO A 227 -26.96 30.86 -9.39
CA PRO A 227 -28.05 29.95 -9.76
C PRO A 227 -28.08 29.57 -11.25
N THR A 228 -27.53 30.42 -12.14
CA THR A 228 -27.50 30.18 -13.59
C THR A 228 -26.26 29.42 -14.07
N LEU A 229 -25.23 29.31 -13.23
CA LEU A 229 -23.94 28.71 -13.59
C LEU A 229 -23.67 27.39 -12.85
N SER A 230 -24.49 27.05 -11.86
CA SER A 230 -24.28 25.89 -10.99
C SER A 230 -25.47 24.94 -11.04
N ALA A 231 -25.20 23.65 -10.94
CA ALA A 231 -26.21 22.65 -10.71
C ALA A 231 -26.83 22.80 -9.33
N SER A 232 -27.84 21.97 -9.08
CA SER A 232 -28.55 21.94 -7.81
C SER A 232 -27.69 21.32 -6.70
N ALA A 233 -28.06 21.57 -5.45
CA ALA A 233 -27.29 21.11 -4.29
C ALA A 233 -27.17 19.57 -4.21
N GLU A 234 -28.16 18.86 -4.76
CA GLU A 234 -28.22 17.42 -4.89
C GLU A 234 -27.07 16.88 -5.76
N THR A 235 -26.75 17.54 -6.88
CA THR A 235 -25.61 17.17 -7.73
C THR A 235 -24.29 17.25 -6.97
N TYR A 236 -24.07 18.34 -6.25
CA TYR A 236 -22.87 18.51 -5.44
C TYR A 236 -22.79 17.49 -4.31
N SER A 237 -23.93 17.07 -3.74
CA SER A 237 -24.01 15.99 -2.75
C SER A 237 -23.46 14.68 -3.31
N VAL A 238 -23.96 14.23 -4.48
CA VAL A 238 -23.45 13.02 -5.16
C VAL A 238 -21.94 13.11 -5.36
N VAL A 239 -21.48 14.21 -5.95
CA VAL A 239 -20.06 14.39 -6.29
C VAL A 239 -19.19 14.41 -5.03
N GLY A 240 -19.69 15.04 -3.95
CA GLY A 240 -19.02 15.09 -2.66
C GLY A 240 -18.83 13.72 -2.01
N MET A 241 -19.82 12.82 -2.11
CA MET A 241 -19.76 11.45 -1.55
C MET A 241 -18.49 10.72 -1.98
N GLY A 242 -18.28 10.63 -3.30
CA GLY A 242 -17.18 9.91 -3.90
C GLY A 242 -15.85 10.63 -3.71
N ALA A 243 -15.85 11.96 -3.68
CA ALA A 243 -14.63 12.73 -3.48
C ALA A 243 -14.03 12.55 -2.09
N VAL A 244 -14.85 12.57 -1.03
CA VAL A 244 -14.37 12.31 0.34
C VAL A 244 -13.92 10.86 0.50
N ALA A 245 -14.70 9.89 0.02
CA ALA A 245 -14.34 8.47 0.09
C ALA A 245 -13.06 8.15 -0.70
N GLY A 246 -12.94 8.69 -1.92
CA GLY A 246 -11.75 8.60 -2.76
C GLY A 246 -10.51 9.16 -2.08
N ALA A 247 -10.62 10.31 -1.42
CA ALA A 247 -9.52 10.94 -0.71
C ALA A 247 -9.09 10.16 0.55
N VAL A 248 -10.04 9.69 1.37
CA VAL A 248 -9.76 8.93 2.60
C VAL A 248 -9.10 7.59 2.29
N MET A 249 -9.61 6.88 1.27
CA MET A 249 -9.12 5.57 0.87
C MET A 249 -7.89 5.65 -0.05
N GLN A 250 -7.60 6.82 -0.61
CA GLN A 250 -6.64 6.98 -1.72
C GLN A 250 -6.95 6.05 -2.89
N ALA A 251 -8.24 5.95 -3.24
CA ALA A 251 -8.75 5.07 -4.29
C ALA A 251 -9.75 5.82 -5.18
N PRO A 252 -9.30 6.84 -5.91
CA PRO A 252 -10.20 7.67 -6.72
C PRO A 252 -10.93 6.86 -7.80
N LEU A 253 -10.29 5.91 -8.48
CA LEU A 253 -10.92 5.17 -9.57
C LEU A 253 -12.07 4.29 -9.07
N THR A 254 -11.83 3.58 -7.96
CA THR A 254 -12.85 2.80 -7.26
C THR A 254 -14.06 3.68 -6.92
N ASN A 255 -13.84 4.86 -6.36
CA ASN A 255 -14.92 5.73 -5.91
C ASN A 255 -15.66 6.43 -7.06
N ILE A 256 -14.98 6.71 -8.18
CA ILE A 256 -15.62 7.20 -9.41
C ILE A 256 -16.62 6.15 -9.92
N LEU A 257 -16.18 4.90 -10.10
CA LEU A 257 -17.06 3.84 -10.61
C LEU A 257 -18.13 3.45 -9.59
N MET A 258 -17.80 3.45 -8.31
CA MET A 258 -18.75 3.16 -7.25
C MET A 258 -19.92 4.14 -7.26
N LEU A 259 -19.64 5.44 -7.33
CA LEU A 259 -20.73 6.41 -7.42
C LEU A 259 -21.55 6.24 -8.70
N PHE A 260 -20.89 6.05 -9.83
CA PHE A 260 -21.58 5.80 -11.09
C PHE A 260 -22.53 4.59 -10.98
N GLU A 261 -22.11 3.48 -10.39
CA GLU A 261 -22.97 2.29 -10.25
C GLU A 261 -24.06 2.47 -9.18
N LEU A 262 -23.79 3.23 -8.12
CA LEU A 262 -24.77 3.49 -7.06
C LEU A 262 -25.89 4.46 -7.49
N THR A 263 -25.61 5.37 -8.42
CA THR A 263 -26.59 6.35 -8.95
C THR A 263 -27.11 6.01 -10.34
N ASN A 264 -26.37 5.18 -11.10
CA ASN A 264 -26.61 4.88 -12.51
C ASN A 264 -26.68 6.13 -13.42
N ASP A 265 -25.98 7.20 -13.04
CA ASP A 265 -25.97 8.47 -13.77
C ASP A 265 -24.57 8.75 -14.36
N TYR A 266 -24.45 8.53 -15.68
CA TYR A 266 -23.20 8.76 -16.41
C TYR A 266 -22.89 10.25 -16.61
N THR A 267 -23.88 11.14 -16.53
CA THR A 267 -23.67 12.58 -16.80
C THR A 267 -22.72 13.21 -15.77
N LEU A 268 -22.69 12.65 -14.55
CA LEU A 268 -21.88 13.12 -13.43
C LEU A 268 -20.45 12.59 -13.43
N ILE A 269 -20.09 11.72 -14.38
CA ILE A 269 -18.77 11.09 -14.39
C ILE A 269 -17.64 12.13 -14.45
N LEU A 270 -17.80 13.19 -15.26
CA LEU A 270 -16.78 14.24 -15.41
C LEU A 270 -16.59 15.07 -14.11
N PRO A 271 -17.67 15.62 -13.49
CA PRO A 271 -17.58 16.25 -12.17
C PRO A 271 -16.96 15.35 -11.09
N ILE A 272 -17.38 14.08 -11.02
CA ILE A 272 -16.88 13.12 -10.04
C ILE A 272 -15.38 12.90 -10.24
N MET A 273 -14.93 12.64 -11.47
CA MET A 273 -13.50 12.47 -11.78
C MET A 273 -12.66 13.67 -11.36
N ALA A 274 -13.08 14.88 -11.75
CA ALA A 274 -12.34 16.10 -11.41
C ALA A 274 -12.27 16.31 -9.89
N THR A 275 -13.40 16.14 -9.20
CA THR A 275 -13.50 16.36 -7.74
C THR A 275 -12.73 15.30 -6.96
N CYS A 276 -12.85 14.03 -7.32
CA CYS A 276 -12.13 12.92 -6.66
C CYS A 276 -10.62 13.07 -6.77
N ILE A 277 -10.10 13.45 -7.94
CA ILE A 277 -8.66 13.66 -8.13
C ILE A 277 -8.19 14.89 -7.35
N ALA A 278 -8.91 16.01 -7.41
CA ALA A 278 -8.59 17.21 -6.63
C ALA A 278 -8.59 16.94 -5.12
N ALA A 279 -9.57 16.17 -4.62
CA ALA A 279 -9.68 15.77 -3.22
C ALA A 279 -8.53 14.86 -2.79
N SER A 280 -8.22 13.85 -3.61
CA SER A 280 -7.13 12.92 -3.35
C SER A 280 -5.77 13.64 -3.31
N TYR A 281 -5.51 14.52 -4.27
CA TYR A 281 -4.28 15.31 -4.31
C TYR A 281 -4.17 16.28 -3.12
N THR A 282 -5.27 16.92 -2.74
CA THR A 282 -5.31 17.81 -1.58
C THR A 282 -5.02 17.04 -0.29
N TYR A 283 -5.62 15.86 -0.11
CA TYR A 283 -5.35 14.99 1.03
C TYR A 283 -3.88 14.55 1.10
N GLN A 284 -3.29 14.19 -0.05
CA GLN A 284 -1.89 13.71 -0.13
C GLN A 284 -0.86 14.75 0.36
N LYS A 285 -1.17 16.04 0.28
CA LYS A 285 -0.31 17.09 0.84
C LYS A 285 -0.15 17.00 2.36
N PHE A 286 -1.14 16.42 3.05
CA PHE A 286 -1.15 16.30 4.51
C PHE A 286 -0.88 14.88 5.02
N SER A 287 -1.24 13.86 4.24
CA SER A 287 -1.01 12.46 4.57
C SER A 287 -0.62 11.68 3.33
N LYS A 288 0.56 11.05 3.34
CA LYS A 288 1.08 10.27 2.22
C LYS A 288 0.39 8.91 2.03
N GLN A 289 -0.38 8.48 3.02
CA GLN A 289 -0.93 7.13 3.09
C GLN A 289 -2.46 7.16 3.16
N SER A 290 -3.09 6.13 2.60
CA SER A 290 -4.51 5.85 2.83
C SER A 290 -4.77 5.57 4.31
N ILE A 291 -6.02 5.71 4.75
CA ILE A 291 -6.41 5.32 6.11
C ILE A 291 -6.05 3.86 6.42
N TYR A 292 -6.14 2.96 5.44
CA TYR A 292 -5.82 1.55 5.60
C TYR A 292 -4.33 1.31 5.81
N VAL A 293 -3.48 1.91 4.97
CA VAL A 293 -2.02 1.76 5.09
C VAL A 293 -1.52 2.46 6.36
N GLN A 294 -2.06 3.63 6.69
CA GLN A 294 -1.70 4.33 7.92
C GLN A 294 -2.04 3.52 9.18
N ASN A 295 -3.19 2.84 9.20
CA ASN A 295 -3.57 1.96 10.30
C ASN A 295 -2.59 0.78 10.46
N LEU A 296 -2.10 0.21 9.36
CA LEU A 296 -1.09 -0.85 9.40
C LEU A 296 0.25 -0.34 9.90
N LEU A 297 0.68 0.85 9.45
CA LEU A 297 1.92 1.49 9.90
C LEU A 297 1.88 1.80 11.40
N ASN A 298 0.75 2.28 11.92
CA ASN A 298 0.57 2.51 13.36
C ASN A 298 0.72 1.21 14.19
N LYS A 299 0.45 0.05 13.58
CA LYS A 299 0.66 -1.28 14.18
C LYS A 299 2.06 -1.85 13.91
N GLY A 300 2.97 -1.07 13.31
CA GLY A 300 4.31 -1.51 12.95
C GLY A 300 4.39 -2.38 11.69
N ILE A 301 3.31 -2.52 10.92
CA ILE A 301 3.25 -3.35 9.72
C ILE A 301 3.52 -2.49 8.49
N ASN A 302 4.68 -2.69 7.84
CA ASN A 302 5.08 -1.96 6.63
C ASN A 302 5.03 -2.85 5.38
N ILE A 303 3.93 -2.77 4.63
CA ILE A 303 3.73 -3.58 3.41
C ILE A 303 4.70 -3.18 2.29
N ARG A 304 5.13 -1.90 2.21
CA ARG A 304 6.06 -1.44 1.16
C ARG A 304 7.45 -2.03 1.33
N HIS A 305 7.99 -2.02 2.56
CA HIS A 305 9.24 -2.72 2.87
C HIS A 305 9.11 -4.23 2.62
N GLY A 306 7.94 -4.82 2.92
CA GLY A 306 7.67 -6.22 2.60
C GLY A 306 7.82 -6.56 1.11
N ARG A 307 7.45 -5.66 0.19
CA ARG A 307 7.65 -5.85 -1.25
C ARG A 307 9.12 -5.79 -1.65
N GLU A 308 9.86 -4.79 -1.16
CA GLU A 308 11.29 -4.64 -1.44
C GLU A 308 12.10 -5.82 -0.88
N ALA A 309 11.84 -6.21 0.36
CA ALA A 309 12.41 -7.41 0.96
C ALA A 309 11.99 -8.67 0.20
N SER A 310 10.74 -8.78 -0.25
CA SER A 310 10.28 -9.92 -1.07
C SER A 310 11.01 -10.01 -2.42
N ILE A 311 11.35 -8.88 -3.04
CA ILE A 311 12.15 -8.87 -4.28
C ILE A 311 13.56 -9.37 -3.97
N MET A 312 14.21 -8.84 -2.93
CA MET A 312 15.55 -9.31 -2.54
C MET A 312 15.57 -10.78 -2.10
N ASN A 313 14.52 -11.26 -1.44
CA ASN A 313 14.35 -12.66 -1.06
C ASN A 313 14.16 -13.58 -2.27
N SER A 314 13.65 -13.06 -3.39
CA SER A 314 13.36 -13.86 -4.60
C SER A 314 14.58 -14.11 -5.49
N ILE A 315 15.63 -13.31 -5.35
CA ILE A 315 16.86 -13.41 -6.16
C ILE A 315 17.92 -14.13 -5.34
N LYS A 316 18.51 -15.19 -5.90
CA LYS A 316 19.58 -15.93 -5.24
C LYS A 316 20.94 -15.31 -5.53
N VAL A 317 21.88 -15.50 -4.61
CA VAL A 317 23.29 -15.14 -4.80
C VAL A 317 23.86 -15.79 -6.06
N LEU A 318 23.48 -17.05 -6.35
CA LEU A 318 23.90 -17.78 -7.54
C LEU A 318 23.60 -17.03 -8.86
N ASP A 319 22.47 -16.31 -8.91
CA ASP A 319 22.00 -15.65 -10.13
C ASP A 319 22.73 -14.33 -10.42
N VAL A 320 23.47 -13.82 -9.42
CA VAL A 320 24.10 -12.49 -9.46
C VAL A 320 25.62 -12.55 -9.29
N MET A 321 26.15 -13.55 -8.59
CA MET A 321 27.58 -13.68 -8.33
C MET A 321 28.39 -13.73 -9.63
N SER A 322 29.58 -13.12 -9.62
CA SER A 322 30.57 -13.31 -10.67
C SER A 322 31.33 -14.60 -10.43
N THR A 323 31.42 -15.44 -11.47
CA THR A 323 32.28 -16.64 -11.49
C THR A 323 33.70 -16.34 -11.93
N ASP A 324 33.96 -15.15 -12.48
CA ASP A 324 35.29 -14.68 -12.85
C ASP A 324 36.01 -14.15 -11.60
N ILE A 325 36.63 -15.07 -10.85
CA ILE A 325 37.33 -14.76 -9.61
C ILE A 325 38.85 -14.81 -9.79
N THR A 326 39.51 -13.74 -9.39
CA THR A 326 40.97 -13.74 -9.22
C THR A 326 41.31 -14.30 -7.85
N THR A 327 42.05 -15.41 -7.81
CA THR A 327 42.52 -16.05 -6.57
C THR A 327 44.05 -15.99 -6.49
N ILE A 328 44.59 -16.02 -5.27
CA ILE A 328 46.03 -15.92 -5.01
C ILE A 328 46.49 -17.16 -4.24
N ALA A 329 47.58 -17.81 -4.64
CA ALA A 329 48.12 -18.92 -3.87
C ALA A 329 48.82 -18.41 -2.59
N GLN A 330 48.71 -19.13 -1.49
CA GLN A 330 49.23 -18.74 -0.17
C GLN A 330 50.74 -18.42 -0.17
N GLU A 331 51.53 -19.14 -0.98
CA GLU A 331 52.97 -18.95 -1.11
C GLU A 331 53.37 -17.86 -2.13
N THR A 332 52.40 -17.13 -2.71
CA THR A 332 52.69 -16.09 -3.71
C THR A 332 53.44 -14.92 -3.06
N PRO A 333 54.64 -14.57 -3.55
CA PRO A 333 55.37 -13.40 -3.04
C PRO A 333 54.64 -12.10 -3.33
N PHE A 334 54.72 -11.14 -2.42
CA PHE A 334 54.01 -9.85 -2.52
C PHE A 334 54.20 -9.12 -3.85
N ARG A 335 55.41 -9.11 -4.42
CA ARG A 335 55.67 -8.50 -5.74
C ARG A 335 54.83 -9.09 -6.86
N LYS A 336 54.57 -10.40 -6.82
CA LYS A 336 53.72 -11.10 -7.79
C LYS A 336 52.23 -10.90 -7.51
N ILE A 337 51.86 -10.63 -6.25
CA ILE A 337 50.51 -10.17 -5.89
C ILE A 337 50.22 -8.83 -6.58
N LEU A 338 51.14 -7.85 -6.50
CA LEU A 338 50.98 -6.54 -7.14
C LEU A 338 50.78 -6.63 -8.66
N GLU A 339 51.50 -7.54 -9.33
CA GLU A 339 51.30 -7.81 -10.75
C GLU A 339 49.90 -8.39 -11.02
N THR A 340 49.48 -9.39 -10.23
CA THR A 340 48.20 -10.09 -10.38
C THR A 340 47.00 -9.15 -10.18
N ILE A 341 47.05 -8.27 -9.17
CA ILE A 341 45.94 -7.35 -8.88
C ILE A 341 45.84 -6.19 -9.88
N SER A 342 46.95 -5.80 -10.51
CA SER A 342 46.98 -4.65 -11.44
C SER A 342 46.09 -4.83 -12.67
N TYR A 343 45.77 -6.09 -13.00
CA TYR A 343 44.88 -6.47 -14.10
C TYR A 343 43.50 -6.95 -13.64
N SER A 344 43.26 -7.04 -12.32
CA SER A 344 42.01 -7.55 -11.78
C SER A 344 40.96 -6.45 -11.62
N LYS A 345 39.69 -6.81 -11.76
CA LYS A 345 38.53 -5.96 -11.44
C LYS A 345 38.05 -6.16 -9.99
N ASN A 346 38.64 -7.11 -9.28
CA ASN A 346 38.25 -7.47 -7.92
C ASN A 346 39.01 -6.60 -6.91
N PHE A 347 38.37 -6.29 -5.79
CA PHE A 347 38.98 -5.59 -4.66
C PHE A 347 39.34 -6.54 -3.52
N TYR A 348 38.81 -7.76 -3.56
CA TYR A 348 39.05 -8.82 -2.60
C TYR A 348 39.50 -10.09 -3.33
N PHE A 349 40.54 -10.73 -2.81
CA PHE A 349 41.25 -11.84 -3.43
C PHE A 349 41.30 -13.01 -2.46
N PRO A 350 40.52 -14.08 -2.70
CA PRO A 350 40.61 -15.30 -1.91
C PRO A 350 42.01 -15.91 -2.02
N VAL A 351 42.60 -16.23 -0.87
CA VAL A 351 43.90 -16.88 -0.78
C VAL A 351 43.69 -18.38 -0.63
N LEU A 352 44.31 -19.15 -1.52
CA LEU A 352 44.13 -20.60 -1.61
C LEU A 352 45.42 -21.35 -1.25
N ASP A 353 45.28 -22.49 -0.59
CA ASP A 353 46.38 -23.42 -0.39
C ASP A 353 46.63 -24.34 -1.61
N LYS A 354 47.48 -25.36 -1.44
CA LYS A 354 47.82 -26.32 -2.50
C LYS A 354 46.67 -27.29 -2.84
N GLU A 355 45.72 -27.45 -1.93
CA GLU A 355 44.53 -28.30 -2.10
C GLU A 355 43.37 -27.52 -2.75
N GLY A 356 43.56 -26.20 -2.91
CA GLY A 356 42.59 -25.26 -3.47
C GLY A 356 41.53 -24.86 -2.45
N ASP A 357 41.83 -24.96 -1.16
CA ASP A 357 40.99 -24.51 -0.05
C ASP A 357 41.33 -23.07 0.32
N MET A 358 40.29 -22.29 0.61
CA MET A 358 40.44 -20.90 1.01
C MET A 358 40.95 -20.82 2.44
N THR A 359 42.17 -20.31 2.60
CA THR A 359 42.83 -20.12 3.88
C THR A 359 42.68 -18.69 4.42
N GLY A 360 42.39 -17.73 3.54
CA GLY A 360 42.16 -16.34 3.92
C GLY A 360 41.64 -15.49 2.75
N ILE A 361 41.52 -14.19 2.99
CA ILE A 361 41.17 -13.20 1.96
C ILE A 361 42.06 -11.98 2.09
N LEU A 362 42.49 -11.44 0.94
CA LEU A 362 43.25 -10.21 0.85
C LEU A 362 42.39 -9.11 0.26
N SER A 363 42.30 -7.97 0.94
CA SER A 363 41.69 -6.77 0.38
C SER A 363 42.74 -5.87 -0.27
N PHE A 364 42.30 -5.00 -1.17
CA PHE A 364 43.16 -3.95 -1.72
C PHE A 364 43.72 -3.02 -0.64
N SER A 365 42.99 -2.82 0.46
CA SER A 365 43.45 -2.02 1.61
C SER A 365 44.63 -2.68 2.32
N ASP A 366 44.55 -4.00 2.59
CA ASP A 366 45.63 -4.76 3.24
C ASP A 366 46.93 -4.69 2.42
N ILE A 367 46.80 -4.76 1.11
CA ILE A 367 47.94 -4.65 0.18
C ILE A 367 48.51 -3.23 0.21
N ARG A 368 47.65 -2.20 0.20
CA ARG A 368 48.06 -0.79 0.16
C ARG A 368 48.90 -0.38 1.37
N GLU A 369 48.63 -0.93 2.55
CA GLU A 369 49.41 -0.66 3.77
C GLU A 369 50.87 -1.10 3.62
N VAL A 370 51.12 -2.17 2.85
CA VAL A 370 52.45 -2.80 2.71
C VAL A 370 53.23 -2.27 1.50
N ILE A 371 52.56 -1.67 0.51
CA ILE A 371 53.19 -1.13 -0.71
C ILE A 371 54.30 -0.10 -0.39
N PHE A 372 54.16 0.67 0.68
CA PHE A 372 55.09 1.74 1.04
C PHE A 372 56.22 1.31 1.99
N GLU A 373 56.22 0.05 2.42
CA GLU A 373 57.21 -0.52 3.34
C GLU A 373 58.35 -1.17 2.53
N GLU A 374 59.36 -0.38 2.12
CA GLU A 374 60.46 -0.81 1.24
C GLU A 374 61.26 -2.04 1.75
N GLN A 375 61.21 -2.34 3.05
CA GLN A 375 61.98 -3.45 3.66
C GLN A 375 61.17 -4.74 3.86
N LEU A 376 59.84 -4.69 3.80
CA LEU A 376 58.95 -5.82 4.08
C LEU A 376 58.41 -6.49 2.81
N GLY A 377 58.30 -5.76 1.70
CA GLY A 377 57.68 -6.25 0.46
C GLY A 377 58.38 -7.46 -0.19
N ASP A 378 59.67 -7.70 0.08
CA ASP A 378 60.41 -8.83 -0.49
C ASP A 378 60.41 -10.09 0.42
N LEU A 379 59.91 -9.98 1.65
CA LEU A 379 59.90 -11.07 2.64
C LEU A 379 58.51 -11.69 2.85
N LEU A 380 57.45 -10.98 2.46
CA LEU A 380 56.06 -11.36 2.74
C LEU A 380 55.45 -12.19 1.60
N VAL A 381 54.66 -13.19 2.00
CA VAL A 381 53.81 -14.00 1.12
C VAL A 381 52.33 -13.74 1.37
N ALA A 382 51.48 -14.08 0.40
CA ALA A 382 50.03 -13.85 0.48
C ALA A 382 49.40 -14.37 1.78
N GLY A 383 49.82 -15.54 2.26
CA GLY A 383 49.29 -16.13 3.49
C GLY A 383 49.58 -15.37 4.78
N GLU A 384 50.64 -14.55 4.81
CA GLU A 384 50.99 -13.73 5.98
C GLU A 384 50.24 -12.39 6.00
N LEU A 385 49.77 -11.96 4.84
CA LEU A 385 49.00 -10.74 4.66
C LEU A 385 47.48 -10.98 4.73
N ALA A 386 47.05 -12.21 4.46
CA ALA A 386 45.63 -12.55 4.37
C ALA A 386 44.92 -12.47 5.72
N ASN A 387 43.68 -12.00 5.71
CA ASN A 387 42.80 -12.15 6.85
C ASN A 387 42.17 -13.55 6.84
N ASN A 388 42.42 -14.33 7.89
CA ASN A 388 41.96 -15.71 8.00
C ASN A 388 40.50 -15.82 8.47
N ASN A 389 39.93 -14.75 9.03
CA ASN A 389 38.53 -14.71 9.47
C ASN A 389 37.62 -14.29 8.31
N VAL A 390 37.47 -15.18 7.33
CA VAL A 390 36.68 -14.90 6.13
C VAL A 390 35.19 -15.19 6.37
N VAL A 391 34.36 -14.17 6.25
CA VAL A 391 32.90 -14.35 6.14
C VAL A 391 32.56 -14.55 4.67
N SER A 392 31.78 -15.60 4.37
CA SER A 392 31.42 -15.99 3.01
C SER A 392 29.92 -16.20 2.84
N LEU A 393 29.47 -16.11 1.60
CA LEU A 393 28.10 -16.40 1.18
C LEU A 393 28.01 -17.78 0.54
N THR A 394 26.80 -18.33 0.45
CA THR A 394 26.50 -19.55 -0.30
C THR A 394 25.55 -19.27 -1.47
N PRO A 395 25.59 -20.06 -2.56
CA PRO A 395 24.75 -19.84 -3.74
C PRO A 395 23.24 -19.83 -3.47
N GLN A 396 22.81 -20.52 -2.42
CA GLN A 396 21.40 -20.68 -2.09
C GLN A 396 20.83 -19.55 -1.24
N GLN A 397 21.69 -18.73 -0.64
CA GLN A 397 21.25 -17.54 0.07
C GLN A 397 20.62 -16.55 -0.90
N ASN A 398 19.69 -15.76 -0.39
CA ASN A 398 19.05 -14.69 -1.16
C ASN A 398 19.80 -13.36 -0.97
N LEU A 399 19.47 -12.36 -1.80
CA LEU A 399 20.15 -11.06 -1.74
C LEU A 399 19.85 -10.28 -0.44
N ASN A 400 18.73 -10.55 0.24
CA ASN A 400 18.41 -9.89 1.50
C ASN A 400 19.36 -10.38 2.62
N GLU A 401 19.56 -11.69 2.73
CA GLU A 401 20.55 -12.29 3.62
C GLU A 401 21.97 -11.81 3.30
N ALA A 402 22.32 -11.69 2.02
CA ALA A 402 23.62 -11.16 1.61
C ALA A 402 23.79 -9.68 2.02
N MET A 403 22.74 -8.86 1.88
CA MET A 403 22.75 -7.45 2.25
C MET A 403 22.93 -7.24 3.77
N GLU A 404 22.35 -8.10 4.60
CA GLU A 404 22.58 -8.07 6.05
C GLU A 404 24.06 -8.28 6.39
N ILE A 405 24.70 -9.26 5.75
CA ILE A 405 26.14 -9.55 5.95
C ILE A 405 27.01 -8.38 5.47
N PHE A 406 26.71 -7.81 4.29
CA PHE A 406 27.41 -6.63 3.80
C PHE A 406 27.27 -5.43 4.74
N SER A 407 26.09 -5.21 5.32
CA SER A 407 25.85 -4.09 6.24
C SER A 407 26.56 -4.24 7.59
N GLN A 408 26.83 -5.48 8.02
CA GLN A 408 27.55 -5.75 9.27
C GLN A 408 29.06 -5.58 9.12
N LEU A 409 29.61 -5.95 7.96
CA LEU A 409 31.05 -5.97 7.71
C LEU A 409 31.58 -4.71 7.02
N ASP A 410 30.70 -3.91 6.41
CA ASP A 410 31.03 -2.69 5.64
C ASP A 410 32.12 -2.94 4.56
N VAL A 411 31.95 -4.01 3.79
CA VAL A 411 32.84 -4.42 2.69
C VAL A 411 32.16 -4.29 1.33
N ASP A 412 32.95 -4.24 0.25
CA ASP A 412 32.44 -4.11 -1.12
C ASP A 412 32.21 -5.45 -1.83
N GLN A 413 32.94 -6.50 -1.45
CA GLN A 413 32.82 -7.83 -2.04
C GLN A 413 32.90 -8.93 -0.98
N LEU A 414 32.17 -10.02 -1.21
CA LEU A 414 32.20 -11.21 -0.37
C LEU A 414 32.43 -12.46 -1.25
N PRO A 415 33.29 -13.40 -0.82
CA PRO A 415 33.46 -14.65 -1.52
C PRO A 415 32.20 -15.51 -1.38
N VAL A 416 31.86 -16.22 -2.46
CA VAL A 416 30.80 -17.21 -2.48
C VAL A 416 31.42 -18.60 -2.51
N VAL A 417 31.07 -19.43 -1.53
CA VAL A 417 31.61 -20.78 -1.33
C VAL A 417 30.54 -21.84 -1.55
N ARG A 418 30.95 -23.09 -1.81
CA ARG A 418 29.97 -24.17 -1.99
C ARG A 418 29.13 -24.36 -0.73
N SER A 419 27.86 -24.69 -0.90
CA SER A 419 26.96 -24.95 0.24
C SER A 419 27.42 -26.15 1.09
N GLU A 420 28.00 -27.16 0.46
CA GLU A 420 28.49 -28.38 1.13
C GLU A 420 29.91 -28.23 1.69
N ASP A 421 30.70 -27.29 1.14
CA ASP A 421 32.10 -27.11 1.48
C ASP A 421 32.45 -25.62 1.48
N LYS A 422 32.60 -25.06 2.69
CA LYS A 422 32.87 -23.64 2.91
C LYS A 422 34.28 -23.22 2.52
N LEU A 423 35.19 -24.16 2.27
CA LEU A 423 36.56 -23.86 1.87
C LEU A 423 36.68 -23.65 0.35
N LYS A 424 35.73 -24.17 -0.43
CA LYS A 424 35.75 -24.07 -1.90
C LYS A 424 35.02 -22.84 -2.38
N VAL A 425 35.80 -21.82 -2.78
CA VAL A 425 35.28 -20.61 -3.44
C VAL A 425 34.87 -20.92 -4.88
N ILE A 426 33.69 -20.45 -5.25
CA ILE A 426 33.06 -20.68 -6.57
C ILE A 426 32.63 -19.37 -7.24
N GLY A 427 32.69 -18.26 -6.52
CA GLY A 427 32.35 -16.95 -7.07
C GLY A 427 32.64 -15.83 -6.08
N ILE A 428 32.36 -14.61 -6.50
CA ILE A 428 32.39 -13.43 -5.65
C ILE A 428 31.12 -12.62 -5.91
N LEU A 429 30.50 -12.11 -4.85
CA LEU A 429 29.38 -11.19 -4.98
C LEU A 429 29.88 -9.79 -4.63
N SER A 430 29.63 -8.82 -5.50
CA SER A 430 29.87 -7.41 -5.21
C SER A 430 28.58 -6.71 -4.74
N ARG A 431 28.73 -5.76 -3.82
CA ARG A 431 27.61 -4.94 -3.34
C ARG A 431 26.98 -4.13 -4.49
N SER A 432 27.78 -3.67 -5.45
CA SER A 432 27.32 -2.93 -6.62
C SER A 432 26.50 -3.81 -7.58
N GLU A 433 26.90 -5.05 -7.86
CA GLU A 433 26.12 -5.97 -8.71
C GLU A 433 24.83 -6.42 -8.04
N MET A 434 24.86 -6.67 -6.72
CA MET A 434 23.66 -6.96 -5.94
C MET A 434 22.64 -5.80 -6.04
N MET A 435 23.08 -4.56 -5.80
CA MET A 435 22.22 -3.38 -5.92
C MET A 435 21.75 -3.13 -7.37
N ALA A 436 22.60 -3.40 -8.37
CA ALA A 436 22.21 -3.30 -9.77
C ALA A 436 21.16 -4.35 -10.16
N SER A 437 21.29 -5.59 -9.68
CA SER A 437 20.33 -6.67 -9.90
C SER A 437 18.98 -6.36 -9.24
N TYR A 438 19.00 -5.90 -7.99
CA TYR A 438 17.81 -5.41 -7.29
C TYR A 438 17.12 -4.25 -8.04
N ASN A 439 17.88 -3.24 -8.48
CA ASN A 439 17.32 -2.11 -9.23
C ASN A 439 16.71 -2.55 -10.57
N ARG A 440 17.35 -3.50 -11.28
CA ARG A 440 16.78 -4.10 -12.49
C ARG A 440 15.48 -4.84 -12.18
N ALA A 441 15.45 -5.64 -11.12
CA ALA A 441 14.25 -6.36 -10.70
C ALA A 441 13.10 -5.41 -10.32
N ILE A 442 13.41 -4.31 -9.63
CA ILE A 442 12.43 -3.24 -9.37
C ILE A 442 11.91 -2.64 -10.67
N LEU A 443 12.79 -2.27 -11.60
CA LEU A 443 12.39 -1.67 -12.86
C LEU A 443 11.51 -2.62 -13.67
N VAL A 444 11.89 -3.90 -13.79
CA VAL A 444 11.07 -4.92 -14.47
C VAL A 444 9.71 -5.06 -13.78
N SER A 445 9.67 -5.14 -12.45
CA SER A 445 8.42 -5.18 -11.68
C SER A 445 7.61 -3.87 -11.74
N GLY A 446 8.24 -2.77 -12.18
CA GLY A 446 7.64 -1.45 -12.38
C GLY A 446 7.19 -1.19 -13.82
N PHE A 447 7.69 -1.96 -14.79
CA PHE A 447 7.32 -1.92 -16.21
C PHE A 447 6.15 -2.85 -16.55
N GLU A 448 5.78 -3.78 -15.67
CA GLU A 448 4.49 -4.48 -15.72
C GLU A 448 3.31 -3.62 -15.21
N ARG A 449 3.51 -2.30 -15.04
CA ARG A 449 2.47 -1.33 -14.66
C ARG A 449 1.59 -0.90 -15.83
#